data_AF-A0A010IP42-F1
#
_entry.id   AF-A0A010IP42-F1
#
_cell.length_a   1.000
_cell.length_b   1.000
_cell.length_c   1.000
_cell.angle_alpha   90.00
_cell.angle_beta   90.00
_cell.angle_gamma   90.00
#
_symmetry.space_group_name_H-M   'P 1'
#
loop_
_entity.id
_entity.type
_entity.pdbx_description
1 polymer ?
#
loop_
_entity_poly.entity_id
_entity_poly.type
_entity_poly.pdbx_seq_one_letter_code
_entity_poly.pdbx_strand_id
1 'polypeptide(L)'
;MARVKYDTTGRYADHPQEIHDLLSKLHFDTAHGQIWFDEYRMLLLHTSIMGYLRKDLAHMIGLERTKRFFIRLGYQAGLKDAEVTTKMRPDLNEHDAFMAGPQMHAVRGMGKYRPTSSI
;
A
#
# COMPACT_ATOMS: atom_id res chain seq x y z
N MET A 1 1.38 -15.67 17.05
CA MET A 1 1.17 -15.28 15.64
C MET A 1 -0.15 -14.52 15.55
N ALA A 2 -0.11 -13.21 15.41
CA ALA A 2 -1.34 -12.41 15.27
C ALA A 2 -1.91 -12.66 13.87
N ARG A 3 -3.09 -13.30 13.78
CA ARG A 3 -3.77 -13.52 12.51
C ARG A 3 -4.55 -12.25 12.19
N VAL A 4 -4.18 -11.55 11.12
CA VAL A 4 -4.94 -10.40 10.62
C VAL A 4 -6.33 -10.89 10.23
N LYS A 5 -7.36 -10.56 11.02
CA LYS A 5 -8.76 -10.81 10.66
C LYS A 5 -9.17 -9.74 9.65
N TYR A 6 -9.64 -10.15 8.47
CA TYR A 6 -10.20 -9.25 7.47
C TYR A 6 -11.69 -9.54 7.29
N ASP A 7 -12.45 -8.50 6.99
CA ASP A 7 -13.87 -8.58 6.70
C ASP A 7 -14.08 -9.13 5.29
N THR A 8 -14.60 -10.35 5.17
CA THR A 8 -15.00 -10.98 3.91
C THR A 8 -16.35 -10.50 3.39
N THR A 9 -17.08 -9.69 4.16
CA THR A 9 -18.43 -9.19 3.84
C THR A 9 -18.44 -7.85 3.10
N GLY A 10 -17.28 -7.21 2.89
CA GLY A 10 -17.14 -6.00 2.07
C GLY A 10 -17.09 -6.30 0.57
N ARG A 11 -17.48 -5.32 -0.27
CA ARG A 11 -17.55 -5.34 -1.76
C ARG A 11 -16.26 -5.73 -2.54
N TYR A 12 -15.28 -6.34 -1.90
CA TYR A 12 -14.33 -7.24 -2.54
C TYR A 12 -14.96 -8.58 -2.93
N ALA A 13 -16.26 -8.78 -2.68
CA ALA A 13 -17.04 -9.95 -3.06
C ALA A 13 -16.93 -10.33 -4.56
N ASP A 14 -16.65 -9.38 -5.45
CA ASP A 14 -16.41 -9.71 -6.86
C ASP A 14 -15.04 -10.39 -7.07
N HIS A 15 -14.02 -10.08 -6.26
CA HIS A 15 -12.65 -10.64 -6.40
C HIS A 15 -11.96 -10.88 -5.02
N PRO A 16 -12.53 -11.70 -4.13
CA PRO A 16 -12.08 -11.84 -2.73
C PRO A 16 -10.73 -12.59 -2.58
N GLN A 17 -10.29 -13.31 -3.61
CA GLN A 17 -8.98 -13.97 -3.64
C GLN A 17 -7.82 -12.98 -3.77
N GLU A 18 -8.05 -11.79 -4.34
CA GLU A 18 -7.01 -10.83 -4.75
C GLU A 18 -6.48 -9.90 -3.66
N ILE A 19 -7.04 -9.92 -2.45
CA ILE A 19 -6.41 -9.19 -1.32
C ILE A 19 -5.86 -10.17 -0.30
N HIS A 20 -6.39 -11.40 -0.29
CA HIS A 20 -5.98 -12.42 0.66
C HIS A 20 -4.52 -12.82 0.46
N ASP A 21 -4.09 -12.99 -0.78
CA ASP A 21 -2.72 -13.30 -1.13
C ASP A 21 -1.74 -12.19 -0.71
N LEU A 22 -2.09 -10.91 -0.92
CA LEU A 22 -1.27 -9.77 -0.44
C LEU A 22 -1.21 -9.74 1.09
N LEU A 23 -2.35 -9.85 1.77
CA LEU A 23 -2.38 -9.86 3.24
C LEU A 23 -1.62 -11.05 3.84
N SER A 24 -1.58 -12.20 3.16
CA SER A 24 -0.82 -13.37 3.60
C SER A 24 0.69 -13.12 3.70
N LYS A 25 1.19 -12.09 2.99
CA LYS A 25 2.60 -11.69 2.94
C LYS A 25 2.97 -10.66 3.99
N LEU A 26 1.97 -10.10 4.69
CA LEU A 26 2.19 -9.19 5.80
C LEU A 26 2.48 -9.98 7.08
N HIS A 27 3.73 -9.91 7.54
CA HIS A 27 4.20 -10.60 8.73
C HIS A 27 4.59 -9.63 9.83
N PHE A 28 3.97 -9.79 11.01
CA PHE A 28 4.35 -9.08 12.22
C PHE A 28 5.21 -10.00 13.10
N ASP A 29 6.52 -9.79 13.02
CA ASP A 29 7.50 -10.38 13.92
C ASP A 29 7.63 -9.51 15.17
N THR A 30 6.72 -9.73 16.12
CA THR A 30 6.71 -8.98 17.38
C THR A 30 7.87 -9.32 18.30
N ALA A 31 8.52 -10.48 18.12
CA ALA A 31 9.66 -10.88 18.93
C ALA A 31 10.89 -10.02 18.63
N HIS A 32 11.08 -9.65 17.36
CA HIS A 32 12.18 -8.80 16.91
C HIS A 32 11.77 -7.35 16.60
N GLY A 33 10.50 -6.99 16.82
CA GLY A 33 9.97 -5.64 16.55
C GLY A 33 9.90 -5.31 15.07
N GLN A 34 9.63 -6.31 14.22
CA GLN A 34 9.62 -6.17 12.77
C GLN A 34 8.25 -6.41 12.15
N ILE A 35 7.96 -5.63 11.13
CA ILE A 35 6.85 -5.78 10.20
C ILE A 35 7.49 -5.97 8.82
N TRP A 36 7.08 -7.03 8.14
CA TRP A 36 7.56 -7.41 6.83
C TRP A 36 6.37 -7.51 5.88
N PHE A 37 6.58 -7.07 4.65
CA PHE A 37 5.71 -7.38 3.55
C PHE A 37 6.57 -8.11 2.52
N ASP A 38 6.44 -9.45 2.49
CA ASP A 38 7.40 -10.31 1.78
C ASP A 38 8.84 -10.02 2.25
N GLU A 39 9.77 -9.72 1.36
CA GLU A 39 11.17 -9.38 1.71
C GLU A 39 11.36 -7.92 2.15
N TYR A 40 10.29 -7.10 2.17
CA TYR A 40 10.40 -5.66 2.42
C TYR A 40 10.06 -5.29 3.86
N ARG A 41 11.00 -4.62 4.53
CA ARG A 41 10.81 -4.09 5.88
C ARG A 41 9.84 -2.91 5.87
N MET A 42 8.83 -2.97 6.73
CA MET A 42 7.70 -2.04 6.80
C MET A 42 7.62 -1.30 8.13
N LEU A 43 7.02 -0.11 8.16
CA LEU A 43 6.72 0.61 9.41
C LEU A 43 5.23 0.89 9.51
N LEU A 44 4.69 0.74 10.73
CA LEU A 44 3.34 1.18 11.06
C LEU A 44 3.46 2.54 11.76
N LEU A 45 2.91 3.59 11.14
CA LEU A 45 3.07 4.97 11.57
C LEU A 45 1.72 5.65 11.74
N HIS A 46 1.60 6.54 12.73
CA HIS A 46 0.45 7.43 12.83
C HIS A 46 0.43 8.40 11.64
N THR A 47 -0.75 8.60 11.05
CA THR A 47 -0.94 9.54 9.92
C THR A 47 -0.62 10.99 10.31
N SER A 48 -0.79 11.35 11.58
CA SER A 48 -0.41 12.67 12.11
C SER A 48 1.07 12.99 11.91
N ILE A 49 1.96 12.00 12.04
CA ILE A 49 3.41 12.18 11.82
C ILE A 49 3.69 12.59 10.37
N MET A 50 2.97 11.99 9.41
CA MET A 50 3.09 12.39 7.99
C MET A 50 2.55 13.81 7.74
N GLY A 51 1.50 14.21 8.46
CA GLY A 51 1.00 15.59 8.46
C GLY A 51 2.03 16.59 8.98
N TYR A 52 2.69 16.28 10.10
CA TYR A 52 3.78 17.08 10.65
C TYR A 52 4.97 17.17 9.68
N LEU A 53 5.43 16.04 9.14
CA LEU A 53 6.52 16.00 8.15
C LEU A 53 6.20 16.88 6.94
N ARG A 54 4.97 16.80 6.42
CA ARG A 54 4.55 17.64 5.29
C ARG A 54 4.58 19.12 5.63
N LYS A 55 4.10 19.50 6.81
CA LYS A 55 4.07 20.89 7.27
C LYS A 55 5.48 21.44 7.46
N ASP A 56 6.35 20.69 8.12
CA ASP A 56 7.72 21.11 8.42
C ASP A 56 8.56 21.21 7.14
N LEU A 57 8.44 20.24 6.22
CA LEU A 57 9.07 20.35 4.90
C LEU A 57 8.56 21.59 4.14
N ALA A 58 7.25 21.85 4.15
CA ALA A 58 6.71 23.03 3.48
C ALA A 58 7.29 24.33 4.05
N HIS A 59 7.51 24.41 5.36
CA HIS A 59 8.16 25.55 6.00
C HIS A 59 9.66 25.65 5.66
N MET A 60 10.38 24.54 5.61
CA MET A 60 11.84 24.52 5.39
C MET A 60 12.23 24.74 3.93
N ILE A 61 11.51 24.13 2.99
CA ILE A 61 11.90 24.07 1.57
C ILE A 61 10.83 24.63 0.62
N GLY A 62 9.73 25.17 1.15
CA GLY A 62 8.62 25.70 0.37
C GLY A 62 7.69 24.61 -0.19
N LEU A 63 6.50 25.04 -0.62
CA LEU A 63 5.44 24.14 -1.08
C LEU A 63 5.83 23.35 -2.33
N GLU A 64 6.46 23.99 -3.31
CA GLU A 64 6.81 23.36 -4.59
C GLU A 64 7.84 22.24 -4.44
N ARG A 65 8.86 22.43 -3.61
CA ARG A 65 9.86 21.38 -3.34
C ARG A 65 9.26 20.26 -2.50
N THR A 66 8.40 20.59 -1.54
CA THR A 66 7.67 19.61 -0.73
C THR A 66 6.73 18.74 -1.58
N LYS A 67 6.00 19.35 -2.51
CA LYS A 67 5.16 18.63 -3.49
C LYS A 67 6.01 17.64 -4.30
N ARG A 68 7.12 18.10 -4.87
CA ARG A 68 8.05 17.22 -5.62
C ARG A 68 8.61 16.10 -4.76
N PHE A 69 8.90 16.36 -3.49
CA PHE A 69 9.36 15.34 -2.54
C PHE A 69 8.31 14.23 -2.38
N PHE A 70 7.06 14.56 -2.07
CA PHE A 70 6.00 13.54 -1.89
C PHE A 70 5.63 12.82 -3.20
N ILE A 71 5.67 13.49 -4.35
CA ILE A 71 5.48 12.83 -5.65
C ILE A 71 6.56 11.77 -5.89
N ARG A 72 7.83 12.10 -5.64
CA ARG A 72 8.95 11.14 -5.78
C ARG A 72 8.85 10.01 -4.76
N LEU A 73 8.45 10.31 -3.54
CA LEU A 73 8.24 9.31 -2.50
C LEU A 73 7.16 8.30 -2.91
N GLY A 74 6.00 8.79 -3.39
CA GLY A 74 4.92 7.95 -3.89
C GLY A 74 5.33 7.13 -5.12
N TYR A 75 6.08 7.72 -6.05
CA TYR A 75 6.60 7.03 -7.23
C TYR A 75 7.52 5.85 -6.85
N GLN A 76 8.45 6.05 -5.91
CA GLN A 76 9.33 4.98 -5.43
C GLN A 76 8.55 3.88 -4.69
N ALA A 77 7.56 4.26 -3.86
CA ALA A 77 6.69 3.29 -3.22
C ALA A 77 5.90 2.46 -4.24
N GLY A 78 5.34 3.11 -5.27
CA GLY A 78 4.61 2.43 -6.34
C GLY A 78 5.48 1.48 -7.17
N LEU A 79 6.72 1.85 -7.47
CA LEU A 79 7.67 0.96 -8.15
C LEU A 79 7.97 -0.29 -7.31
N LYS A 80 8.12 -0.13 -5.99
CA LYS A 80 8.34 -1.26 -5.09
C LYS A 80 7.10 -2.14 -4.96
N ASP A 81 5.93 -1.56 -4.90
CA ASP A 81 4.68 -2.32 -4.89
C ASP A 81 4.51 -3.12 -6.17
N ALA A 82 4.77 -2.51 -7.34
CA ALA A 82 4.74 -3.20 -8.62
C ALA A 82 5.76 -4.34 -8.69
N GLU A 83 6.99 -4.12 -8.21
CA GLU A 83 8.02 -5.18 -8.14
C GLU A 83 7.52 -6.38 -7.33
N VAL A 84 6.88 -6.14 -6.19
CA VAL A 84 6.34 -7.19 -5.33
C VAL A 84 5.17 -7.91 -5.98
N THR A 85 4.18 -7.17 -6.48
CA THR A 85 2.96 -7.75 -7.03
C THR A 85 3.24 -8.56 -8.29
N THR A 86 4.17 -8.12 -9.14
CA THR A 86 4.60 -8.87 -10.33
C THR A 86 5.27 -10.20 -9.97
N LYS A 87 6.10 -10.24 -8.91
CA LYS A 87 6.70 -11.49 -8.42
C LYS A 87 5.64 -12.44 -7.84
N MET A 88 4.63 -11.88 -7.16
CA MET A 88 3.58 -12.67 -6.52
C MET A 88 2.56 -13.23 -7.52
N ARG A 89 2.32 -12.54 -8.63
CA ARG A 89 1.26 -12.86 -9.58
C ARG A 89 1.78 -12.78 -11.03
N PRO A 90 2.66 -13.72 -11.44
CA PRO A 90 3.35 -13.64 -12.73
C PRO A 90 2.41 -13.79 -13.93
N ASP A 91 1.27 -14.47 -13.77
CA ASP A 91 0.39 -14.87 -14.87
C ASP A 91 -0.91 -14.03 -14.95
N LEU A 92 -0.92 -12.82 -14.38
CA LEU A 92 -2.09 -11.94 -14.48
C LEU A 92 -2.25 -11.33 -15.87
N ASN A 93 -3.51 -11.12 -16.27
CA ASN A 93 -3.83 -10.23 -17.37
C ASN A 93 -3.52 -8.77 -16.98
N GLU A 94 -3.49 -7.88 -17.98
CA GLU A 94 -3.12 -6.47 -17.79
C GLU A 94 -4.02 -5.72 -16.79
N HIS A 95 -5.32 -6.04 -16.76
CA HIS A 95 -6.27 -5.40 -15.86
C HIS A 95 -5.98 -5.79 -14.41
N ASP A 96 -5.79 -7.06 -14.13
CA ASP A 96 -5.57 -7.55 -12.77
C ASP A 96 -4.19 -7.14 -12.26
N ALA A 97 -3.19 -7.07 -13.16
CA ALA A 97 -1.87 -6.53 -12.86
C ALA A 97 -1.95 -5.04 -12.48
N PHE A 98 -2.77 -4.26 -13.20
CA PHE A 98 -3.02 -2.86 -12.85
C PHE A 98 -3.71 -2.72 -11.49
N MET A 99 -4.73 -3.56 -11.22
CA MET A 99 -5.51 -3.52 -9.98
C MET A 99 -4.70 -3.87 -8.73
N ALA A 100 -3.56 -4.54 -8.87
CA ALA A 100 -2.65 -4.81 -7.76
C ALA A 100 -2.16 -3.53 -7.06
N GLY A 101 -1.93 -2.44 -7.80
CA GLY A 101 -1.52 -1.15 -7.22
C GLY A 101 -2.58 -0.53 -6.29
N PRO A 102 -3.81 -0.30 -6.77
CA PRO A 102 -4.93 0.13 -5.93
C PRO A 102 -5.20 -0.77 -4.72
N GLN A 103 -5.05 -2.08 -4.87
CA GLN A 103 -5.18 -3.04 -3.76
C GLN A 103 -4.09 -2.83 -2.71
N MET A 104 -2.84 -2.68 -3.13
CA MET A 104 -1.71 -2.37 -2.24
C MET A 104 -1.92 -1.05 -1.49
N HIS A 105 -2.46 -0.03 -2.15
CA HIS A 105 -2.84 1.23 -1.50
C HIS A 105 -3.86 1.04 -0.38
N ALA A 106 -4.83 0.14 -0.57
CA ALA A 106 -5.82 -0.20 0.45
C ALA A 106 -5.21 -1.02 1.61
N VAL A 107 -4.39 -2.02 1.31
CA VAL A 107 -3.67 -2.86 2.30
C VAL A 107 -2.77 -2.00 3.20
N ARG A 108 -2.10 -0.99 2.63
CA ARG A 108 -1.24 -0.06 3.37
C ARG A 108 -2.01 1.01 4.17
N GLY A 109 -3.34 1.05 4.06
CA GLY A 109 -4.18 2.03 4.74
C GLY A 109 -4.08 3.46 4.16
N MET A 110 -3.63 3.62 2.92
CA MET A 110 -3.44 4.94 2.28
C MET A 110 -4.72 5.50 1.67
N GLY A 111 -5.59 4.62 1.16
CA GLY A 111 -6.85 5.02 0.55
C GLY A 111 -7.55 3.84 -0.11
N LYS A 112 -8.86 3.96 -0.29
CA LYS A 112 -9.66 2.97 -0.99
C LYS A 112 -9.94 3.44 -2.41
N TYR A 113 -9.55 2.64 -3.39
CA TYR A 113 -9.96 2.86 -4.76
C TYR A 113 -11.42 2.45 -4.96
N ARG A 114 -12.16 3.26 -5.71
CA ARG A 114 -13.51 2.96 -6.17
C ARG A 114 -13.54 3.21 -7.67
N PRO A 115 -13.66 2.16 -8.51
CA PRO A 115 -13.92 2.37 -9.91
C PRO A 115 -15.25 3.10 -10.02
N THR A 116 -15.25 4.22 -10.75
CA THR A 116 -16.49 4.83 -11.22
C THR A 116 -16.97 3.96 -12.36
N SER A 117 -18.16 3.37 -12.23
CA SER A 117 -18.84 2.69 -13.33
C SER A 117 -18.89 3.63 -14.52
N SER A 118 -18.34 3.18 -15.65
CA SER A 118 -18.35 3.88 -16.93
C SER A 118 -19.77 4.32 -17.28
N ILE A 119 -19.88 5.55 -17.80
CA ILE A 119 -21.05 6.07 -18.52
C ILE A 119 -21.20 5.27 -19.82
#